data_AF-A0AAN9WMG1-F1
#
_entry.id   AF-A0AAN9WMG1-F1
#
_cell.length_a   1.000
_cell.length_b   1.000
_cell.length_c   1.000
_cell.angle_alpha   90.00
_cell.angle_beta   90.00
_cell.angle_gamma   90.00
#
_symmetry.space_group_name_H-M   'P 1'
#
loop_
_entity.id
_entity.type
_entity.pdbx_description
1 polymer ?
#
loop_
_entity_poly.entity_id
_entity_poly.type
_entity_poly.pdbx_seq_one_letter_code
_entity_poly.pdbx_strand_id
1 'polypeptide(L)'
;MVVMYSFCFWFSVRLGSIIVGVTSLVQALAFLILCCVGLEDRPTVSETIKDWLDKNEMLFLKAPLTDMSKDPEGSLVFFTSFTAIYAFCCLLLMYGAYRCNLMLMYPFMGLDLLRLIFLSICFVFAMILVKENLYNLGLLIGFSVGGGFALLYLFYMWFCTLSMCQIVKELEKMEDMIDPYNNPPVPTSDYGKKFTMDTSLAVGMNYYDNGYNYLSRPIY
;
A
#
# COMPACT_ATOMS: atom_id res chain seq x y z
N MET A 1 3.17 -25.36 21.10
CA MET A 1 2.18 -24.81 20.16
C MET A 1 2.48 -23.36 19.78
N VAL A 2 2.84 -22.48 20.71
CA VAL A 2 3.14 -21.05 20.44
C VAL A 2 4.19 -20.82 19.34
N VAL A 3 5.29 -21.58 19.34
CA VAL A 3 6.37 -21.45 18.32
C VAL A 3 5.89 -21.72 16.89
N MET A 4 4.96 -22.66 16.71
CA MET A 4 4.39 -22.99 15.39
C MET A 4 3.49 -21.87 14.87
N TYR A 5 2.70 -21.24 15.74
CA TYR A 5 1.88 -20.08 15.39
C TYR A 5 2.73 -18.87 15.03
N SER A 6 3.77 -18.58 15.81
CA SER A 6 4.69 -17.47 15.50
C SER A 6 5.40 -17.68 14.16
N PHE A 7 5.86 -18.91 13.88
CA PHE A 7 6.53 -19.22 12.61
C PHE A 7 5.57 -19.11 11.40
N CYS A 8 4.38 -19.70 11.49
CA CYS A 8 3.37 -19.60 10.42
C CYS A 8 2.93 -18.16 10.19
N PHE A 9 2.76 -17.38 11.25
CA PHE A 9 2.40 -15.97 11.14
C PHE A 9 3.49 -15.16 10.44
N TRP A 10 4.75 -15.36 10.82
CA TRP A 10 5.87 -14.63 10.22
C TRP A 10 6.07 -14.94 8.74
N PHE A 11 5.93 -16.22 8.37
CA PHE A 11 5.99 -16.64 6.97
C PHE A 11 4.81 -16.10 6.16
N SER A 12 3.59 -16.19 6.71
CA SER A 12 2.37 -15.69 6.05
C SER A 12 2.41 -14.18 5.80
N VAL A 13 2.91 -13.42 6.78
CA VAL A 13 2.98 -11.95 6.70
C VAL A 13 4.02 -11.50 5.66
N ARG A 14 5.18 -12.15 5.61
CA ARG A 14 6.20 -11.90 4.58
C ARG A 14 5.70 -12.24 3.19
N LEU A 15 5.06 -13.40 3.03
CA LEU A 15 4.53 -13.85 1.76
C LEU A 15 3.42 -12.91 1.26
N GLY A 16 2.54 -12.44 2.15
CA GLY A 16 1.52 -11.45 1.83
C GLY A 16 2.10 -10.15 1.26
N SER A 17 3.11 -9.56 1.91
CA SER A 17 3.75 -8.33 1.43
C SER A 17 4.49 -8.52 0.11
N ILE A 18 5.11 -9.68 -0.10
CA ILE A 18 5.75 -10.01 -1.39
C ILE A 18 4.70 -10.14 -2.50
N ILE A 19 3.57 -10.81 -2.25
CA ILE A 19 2.47 -10.89 -3.22
C ILE A 19 1.97 -9.48 -3.57
N VAL A 20 1.75 -8.63 -2.57
CA VAL A 20 1.34 -7.23 -2.80
C VAL A 20 2.38 -6.50 -3.66
N GLY A 21 3.66 -6.60 -3.32
CA GLY A 21 4.74 -5.98 -4.11
C GLY A 21 4.78 -6.46 -5.55
N VAL A 22 4.64 -7.77 -5.80
CA VAL A 22 4.64 -8.35 -7.14
C VAL A 22 3.41 -7.91 -7.94
N THR A 23 2.21 -8.00 -7.35
CA THR A 23 0.97 -7.58 -8.04
C THR A 23 0.99 -6.09 -8.40
N SER A 24 1.44 -5.22 -7.49
CA SER A 24 1.60 -3.79 -7.74
C SER A 24 2.68 -3.50 -8.79
N LEU A 25 3.77 -4.27 -8.81
CA LEU A 25 4.81 -4.15 -9.83
C LEU A 25 4.28 -4.51 -11.22
N VAL A 26 3.54 -5.62 -11.34
CA VAL A 26 2.92 -6.04 -12.61
C VAL A 26 1.96 -4.96 -13.12
N GLN A 27 1.14 -4.39 -12.23
CA GLN A 27 0.26 -3.27 -12.59
C GLN A 27 1.05 -2.06 -13.09
N ALA A 28 2.11 -1.67 -12.37
CA ALA A 28 2.95 -0.54 -12.75
C ALA A 28 3.62 -0.74 -14.12
N LEU A 29 4.11 -1.94 -14.40
CA LEU A 29 4.71 -2.30 -15.69
C LEU A 29 3.67 -2.26 -16.82
N ALA A 30 2.46 -2.78 -16.59
CA ALA A 30 1.39 -2.72 -17.57
C ALA A 30 1.01 -1.27 -17.92
N PHE A 31 0.90 -0.40 -16.90
CA PHE A 31 0.67 1.03 -17.11
C PHE A 31 1.82 1.72 -17.83
N LEU A 32 3.07 1.38 -17.51
CA LEU A 32 4.23 1.94 -18.17
C LEU A 32 4.26 1.58 -19.66
N ILE A 33 3.97 0.33 -20.02
CA ILE A 33 3.86 -0.11 -21.42
C ILE A 33 2.75 0.68 -22.14
N LEU A 34 1.58 0.84 -21.49
CA LEU A 34 0.47 1.60 -22.05
C LEU A 34 0.84 3.08 -22.27
N CYS A 35 1.56 3.70 -21.34
CA CYS A 35 2.08 5.06 -21.50
C CYS A 35 3.12 5.15 -22.63
N CYS A 36 4.01 4.17 -22.77
CA CYS A 36 4.99 4.13 -23.86
C CYS A 36 4.33 4.02 -25.23
N VAL A 37 3.33 3.14 -25.39
CA VAL A 37 2.55 3.03 -26.63
C VAL A 37 1.79 4.34 -26.91
N GLY A 38 1.19 4.94 -25.88
CA GLY A 38 0.52 6.24 -26.01
C GLY A 38 1.45 7.40 -26.40
N LEU A 39 2.74 7.32 -26.08
CA LEU A 39 3.76 8.28 -26.49
C LEU A 39 4.23 8.09 -27.94
N GLU A 40 4.09 6.89 -28.50
CA GLU A 40 4.40 6.57 -29.90
C GLU A 40 3.26 7.05 -30.81
N ASP A 41 2.01 6.77 -30.46
CA ASP A 41 0.80 7.14 -31.22
C ASP A 41 0.17 8.49 -30.78
N ARG A 42 1.00 9.52 -30.66
CA ARG A 42 0.61 10.87 -30.19
C ARG A 42 -0.62 11.48 -30.89
N PRO A 43 -0.72 11.49 -32.23
CA PRO A 43 -1.84 12.17 -32.89
C PRO A 43 -3.18 11.48 -32.58
N THR A 44 -3.19 10.15 -32.51
CA THR A 44 -4.39 9.36 -32.20
C THR A 44 -4.87 9.58 -30.77
N VAL A 45 -3.95 9.71 -29.81
CA VAL A 45 -4.30 10.02 -28.40
C VAL A 45 -4.88 11.44 -28.28
N SER A 46 -4.27 12.43 -28.93
CA SER A 46 -4.77 13.82 -28.91
C SER A 46 -6.15 13.94 -29.56
N GLU A 47 -6.36 13.27 -30.71
CA GLU A 47 -7.67 13.24 -31.38
C GLU A 47 -8.71 12.54 -30.51
N THR A 48 -8.39 11.39 -29.90
CA THR A 48 -9.32 10.70 -29.00
C THR A 48 -9.70 11.56 -27.80
N ILE A 49 -8.74 12.26 -27.18
CA ILE A 49 -9.01 13.15 -26.05
C ILE A 49 -9.88 14.34 -26.49
N LYS A 50 -9.63 14.94 -27.65
CA LYS A 50 -10.45 16.02 -28.21
C LYS A 50 -11.86 15.56 -28.54
N ASP A 51 -12.02 14.39 -29.15
CA ASP A 51 -13.31 13.79 -29.43
C ASP A 51 -14.10 13.53 -28.14
N TRP A 52 -13.42 13.11 -27.08
CA TRP A 52 -14.02 12.90 -25.76
C TRP A 52 -14.39 14.21 -25.05
N LEU A 53 -13.58 15.26 -25.24
CA LEU A 53 -13.80 16.59 -24.66
C LEU A 53 -14.93 17.35 -25.35
N ASP A 54 -15.10 17.15 -26.66
CA ASP A 54 -16.13 17.82 -27.47
C ASP A 54 -17.50 17.13 -27.34
N LYS A 55 -17.51 15.79 -27.16
CA LYS A 55 -18.76 15.02 -26.98
C LYS A 55 -19.33 15.07 -25.56
N ASN A 56 -18.51 15.30 -24.53
CA ASN A 56 -18.97 15.31 -23.15
C ASN A 56 -18.80 16.72 -22.56
N GLU A 57 -19.89 17.37 -22.15
CA GLU A 57 -19.86 18.68 -21.46
C GLU A 57 -19.30 18.58 -20.03
N MET A 58 -18.07 18.08 -19.88
CA MET A 58 -17.41 17.91 -18.60
C MET A 58 -16.88 19.25 -18.06
N LEU A 59 -17.78 20.07 -17.52
CA LEU A 59 -17.46 21.35 -16.87
C LEU A 59 -16.32 21.26 -15.83
N PHE A 60 -16.19 20.13 -15.13
CA PHE A 60 -15.15 19.90 -14.12
C PHE A 60 -13.81 19.37 -14.67
N LEU A 61 -13.80 18.62 -15.78
CA LEU A 61 -12.56 18.12 -16.38
C LEU A 61 -12.01 19.03 -17.47
N LYS A 62 -12.78 20.02 -17.95
CA LYS A 62 -12.31 20.97 -18.97
C LYS A 62 -10.97 21.61 -18.60
N ALA A 63 -10.77 22.06 -17.37
CA ALA A 63 -9.52 22.69 -16.97
C ALA A 63 -8.28 21.76 -17.12
N PRO A 64 -8.23 20.57 -16.48
CA PRO A 64 -7.10 19.66 -16.64
C PRO A 64 -7.01 19.00 -18.03
N LEU A 65 -8.13 18.70 -18.70
CA LEU A 65 -8.10 18.12 -20.05
C LEU A 65 -7.66 19.13 -21.11
N THR A 66 -8.03 20.40 -20.98
CA THR A 66 -7.60 21.43 -21.94
C THR A 66 -6.12 21.70 -21.80
N ASP A 67 -5.56 21.57 -20.59
CA ASP A 67 -4.12 21.66 -20.35
C ASP A 67 -3.39 20.42 -20.91
N MET A 68 -3.93 19.21 -20.69
CA MET A 68 -3.45 17.98 -21.32
C MET A 68 -3.54 18.00 -22.86
N SER A 69 -4.56 18.65 -23.43
CA SER A 69 -4.74 18.72 -24.88
C SER A 69 -3.78 19.72 -25.53
N LYS A 70 -3.24 20.69 -24.78
CA LYS A 70 -2.27 21.65 -25.30
C LYS A 70 -0.86 21.04 -25.38
N ASP A 71 -0.45 20.30 -24.36
CA ASP A 71 0.83 19.59 -24.31
C ASP A 71 0.66 18.12 -23.84
N PRO A 72 0.18 17.22 -24.71
CA PRO A 72 -0.04 15.82 -24.35
C PRO A 72 1.28 15.11 -23.98
N GLU A 73 2.39 15.55 -24.56
CA GLU A 73 3.72 15.00 -24.29
C GLU A 73 4.18 15.26 -22.86
N GLY A 74 4.03 16.51 -22.38
CA GLY A 74 4.43 16.88 -21.03
C GLY A 74 3.66 16.08 -19.98
N SER A 75 2.36 15.88 -20.20
CA SER A 75 1.52 15.10 -19.30
C SER A 75 1.88 13.60 -19.32
N LEU A 76 2.03 13.00 -20.50
CA LEU A 76 2.40 11.59 -20.63
C LEU A 76 3.78 11.28 -20.04
N VAL A 77 4.76 12.17 -20.25
CA VAL A 77 6.10 12.05 -19.63
C VAL A 77 6.00 12.13 -18.12
N PHE A 78 5.18 13.04 -17.59
CA PHE A 78 4.94 13.14 -16.15
C PHE A 78 4.36 11.83 -15.57
N PHE A 79 3.29 11.28 -16.16
CA PHE A 79 2.73 9.99 -15.71
C PHE A 79 3.71 8.82 -15.84
N THR A 80 4.52 8.80 -16.88
CA THR A 80 5.55 7.77 -17.09
C THR A 80 6.60 7.85 -15.99
N SER A 81 7.09 9.06 -15.66
CA SER A 81 8.06 9.28 -14.59
C SER A 81 7.51 8.90 -13.22
N PHE A 82 6.25 9.26 -12.93
CA PHE A 82 5.57 8.91 -11.69
C PHE A 82 5.42 7.39 -11.54
N THR A 83 5.00 6.70 -12.61
CA THR A 83 4.87 5.24 -12.64
C THR A 83 6.22 4.54 -12.46
N ALA A 84 7.30 5.08 -13.04
CA ALA A 84 8.64 4.55 -12.86
C ALA A 84 9.14 4.66 -11.41
N ILE A 85 8.90 5.80 -10.74
CA ILE A 85 9.21 5.97 -9.31
C ILE A 85 8.39 4.98 -8.48
N TYR A 86 7.10 4.81 -8.78
CA TYR A 86 6.24 3.86 -8.09
C TYR A 86 6.75 2.41 -8.25
N ALA A 87 7.18 2.02 -9.46
CA ALA A 87 7.79 0.71 -9.69
C ALA A 87 9.06 0.49 -8.84
N PHE A 88 9.91 1.52 -8.72
CA PHE A 88 11.06 1.48 -7.83
C PHE A 88 10.66 1.33 -6.35
N CYS A 89 9.61 2.02 -5.91
CA CYS A 89 9.06 1.84 -4.56
C CYS A 89 8.48 0.43 -4.32
N CYS A 90 7.95 -0.24 -5.35
CA CYS A 90 7.53 -1.64 -5.24
C CYS A 90 8.72 -2.57 -4.97
N LEU A 91 9.87 -2.32 -5.61
CA LEU A 91 11.12 -3.05 -5.34
C LEU A 91 11.60 -2.81 -3.90
N LEU A 92 11.53 -1.56 -3.43
CA LEU A 92 11.85 -1.22 -2.04
C LEU A 92 10.92 -1.90 -1.04
N LEU A 93 9.63 -2.05 -1.35
CA LEU A 93 8.70 -2.80 -0.51
C LEU A 93 9.12 -4.28 -0.41
N MET A 94 9.40 -4.93 -1.54
CA MET A 94 9.84 -6.33 -1.54
C MET A 94 11.15 -6.52 -0.77
N TYR A 95 12.10 -5.60 -0.95
CA TYR A 95 13.36 -5.61 -0.20
C TYR A 95 13.15 -5.34 1.30
N GLY A 96 12.26 -4.39 1.64
CA GLY A 96 11.85 -4.06 3.00
C GLY A 96 11.15 -5.22 3.70
N ALA A 97 10.31 -5.97 2.98
CA ALA A 97 9.67 -7.19 3.47
C ALA A 97 10.68 -8.31 3.74
N TYR A 98 11.74 -8.41 2.93
CA TYR A 98 12.80 -9.39 3.13
C TYR A 98 13.71 -9.03 4.33
N ARG A 99 14.07 -7.76 4.47
CA ARG A 99 14.93 -7.23 5.55
C ARG A 99 14.17 -6.84 6.82
N CYS A 100 12.84 -6.90 6.83
CA CYS A 100 11.97 -6.40 7.90
C CYS A 100 12.30 -4.97 8.34
N ASN A 101 12.66 -4.08 7.41
CA ASN A 101 13.00 -2.68 7.74
C ASN A 101 11.83 -1.75 7.40
N LEU A 102 11.20 -1.19 8.44
CA LEU A 102 10.04 -0.29 8.34
C LEU A 102 10.34 0.98 7.55
N MET A 103 11.55 1.54 7.66
CA MET A 103 11.91 2.79 6.99
C MET A 103 11.77 2.71 5.47
N LEU A 104 12.02 1.53 4.89
CA LEU A 104 11.92 1.31 3.44
C LEU A 104 10.47 1.10 2.97
N MET A 105 9.55 0.74 3.88
CA MET A 105 8.15 0.46 3.54
C MET A 105 7.28 1.72 3.52
N TYR A 106 7.62 2.73 4.33
CA TYR A 106 6.92 4.01 4.39
C TYR A 106 6.74 4.74 3.05
N PRO A 107 7.78 4.91 2.20
CA PRO A 107 7.61 5.63 0.93
C PRO A 107 6.62 4.93 -0.01
N PHE A 108 6.64 3.58 -0.04
CA PHE A 108 5.67 2.81 -0.80
C PHE A 108 4.25 3.03 -0.27
N MET A 109 4.05 2.94 1.04
CA MET A 109 2.73 3.07 1.65
C MET A 109 2.08 4.44 1.40
N GLY A 110 2.88 5.52 1.44
CA GLY A 110 2.40 6.87 1.13
C GLY A 110 2.02 7.04 -0.34
N LEU A 111 2.88 6.56 -1.26
CA LEU A 111 2.61 6.63 -2.69
C LEU A 111 1.41 5.77 -3.11
N ASP A 112 1.26 4.58 -2.51
CA ASP A 112 0.15 3.70 -2.83
C ASP A 112 -1.19 4.27 -2.33
N LEU A 113 -1.21 4.94 -1.18
CA LEU A 113 -2.39 5.68 -0.70
C LEU A 113 -2.75 6.83 -1.65
N LEU A 114 -1.76 7.62 -2.08
CA LEU A 114 -1.99 8.70 -3.03
C LEU A 114 -2.55 8.17 -4.36
N ARG A 115 -2.00 7.05 -4.86
CA ARG A 115 -2.48 6.34 -6.05
C ARG A 115 -3.93 5.88 -5.88
N LEU A 116 -4.29 5.31 -4.72
CA LEU A 116 -5.66 4.87 -4.42
C LEU A 116 -6.67 6.03 -4.41
N ILE A 117 -6.30 7.17 -3.81
CA ILE A 117 -7.14 8.38 -3.82
C ILE A 117 -7.35 8.85 -5.25
N PHE A 118 -6.28 8.95 -6.04
CA PHE A 118 -6.36 9.34 -7.45
C PHE A 118 -7.24 8.39 -8.26
N LEU A 119 -7.06 7.07 -8.13
CA LEU A 119 -7.89 6.06 -8.80
C LEU A 119 -9.36 6.13 -8.37
N SER A 120 -9.65 6.38 -7.09
CA SER A 120 -11.02 6.56 -6.62
C SER A 120 -11.68 7.78 -7.26
N ILE A 121 -10.96 8.89 -7.38
CA ILE A 121 -11.44 10.10 -8.04
C ILE A 121 -11.67 9.83 -9.54
N CYS A 122 -10.71 9.20 -10.22
CA CYS A 122 -10.84 8.79 -11.62
C CYS A 122 -12.02 7.85 -11.84
N PHE A 123 -12.28 6.92 -10.92
CA PHE A 123 -13.43 6.01 -11.02
C PHE A 123 -14.76 6.75 -10.91
N VAL A 124 -14.90 7.70 -9.98
CA VAL A 124 -16.10 8.55 -9.87
C VAL A 124 -16.32 9.34 -11.16
N PHE A 125 -15.26 9.92 -11.74
CA PHE A 125 -15.36 10.62 -13.01
C PHE A 125 -15.74 9.69 -14.17
N ALA A 126 -15.13 8.50 -14.27
CA ALA A 126 -15.48 7.50 -15.26
C ALA A 126 -16.97 7.12 -15.16
N MET A 127 -17.49 6.96 -13.94
CA MET A 127 -18.91 6.66 -13.71
C MET A 127 -19.86 7.78 -14.15
N ILE A 128 -19.51 9.04 -13.91
CA ILE A 128 -20.29 10.19 -14.40
C ILE A 128 -20.31 10.20 -15.93
N LEU A 129 -19.18 9.94 -16.56
CA LEU A 129 -19.03 9.97 -18.01
C LEU A 129 -19.79 8.82 -18.69
N VAL A 130 -19.70 7.61 -18.14
CA VAL A 130 -20.45 6.45 -18.64
C VAL A 130 -21.96 6.70 -18.54
N LYS A 131 -22.43 7.41 -17.52
CA LYS A 131 -23.84 7.77 -17.34
C LYS A 131 -24.35 8.73 -18.43
N GLU A 132 -23.51 9.63 -18.93
CA GLU A 132 -23.88 10.58 -19.98
C GLU A 132 -23.85 9.94 -21.38
N ASN A 133 -22.92 9.01 -21.62
CA ASN A 133 -22.65 8.49 -22.96
C ASN A 133 -23.38 7.16 -23.30
N LEU A 134 -23.83 6.38 -22.31
CA LEU A 134 -24.44 5.06 -22.56
C LEU A 134 -25.94 5.02 -22.26
N TYR A 135 -26.73 4.64 -23.26
CA TYR A 135 -28.16 4.30 -23.11
C TYR A 135 -28.40 2.88 -22.56
N ASN A 136 -27.36 2.04 -22.47
CA ASN A 136 -27.47 0.64 -22.03
C ASN A 136 -27.26 0.50 -20.53
N LEU A 137 -28.35 0.38 -19.78
CA LEU A 137 -28.38 0.24 -18.32
C LEU A 137 -27.51 -0.93 -17.80
N GLY A 138 -27.47 -2.05 -18.54
CA GLY A 138 -26.71 -3.25 -18.13
C GLY A 138 -25.20 -3.04 -18.08
N LEU A 139 -24.64 -2.29 -19.04
CA LEU A 139 -23.20 -2.01 -19.09
C LEU A 139 -22.79 -1.04 -17.98
N LEU A 140 -23.65 -0.06 -17.68
CA LEU A 140 -23.45 0.87 -16.58
C LEU A 140 -23.38 0.15 -15.22
N ILE A 141 -24.29 -0.80 -14.97
CA ILE A 141 -24.26 -1.61 -13.75
C ILE A 141 -23.00 -2.49 -13.71
N GLY A 142 -22.65 -3.13 -14.82
CA GLY A 142 -21.45 -3.96 -14.92
C GLY A 142 -20.16 -3.20 -14.61
N PHE A 143 -19.99 -2.01 -15.18
CA PHE A 143 -18.81 -1.16 -14.94
C PHE A 143 -18.76 -0.63 -13.50
N SER A 144 -19.91 -0.24 -12.95
CA SER A 144 -20.04 0.19 -11.55
C SER A 144 -19.60 -0.90 -10.57
N VAL A 145 -20.18 -2.09 -10.71
CA VAL A 145 -19.93 -3.22 -9.82
C VAL A 145 -18.50 -3.72 -10.00
N GLY A 146 -18.06 -3.89 -11.24
CA GLY A 146 -16.69 -4.35 -11.55
C GLY A 146 -15.62 -3.37 -11.06
N GLY A 147 -15.79 -2.07 -11.31
CA GLY A 147 -14.84 -1.05 -10.83
C GLY A 147 -14.88 -0.88 -9.31
N GLY A 148 -16.06 -1.01 -8.68
CA GLY A 148 -16.18 -1.04 -7.23
C GLY A 148 -15.41 -2.22 -6.60
N PHE A 149 -15.57 -3.43 -7.13
CA PHE A 149 -14.79 -4.60 -6.68
C PHE A 149 -13.29 -4.42 -6.91
N ALA A 150 -12.88 -3.84 -8.04
CA ALA A 150 -11.48 -3.56 -8.32
C ALA A 150 -10.89 -2.57 -7.32
N LEU A 151 -11.58 -1.47 -7.01
CA LEU A 151 -11.14 -0.52 -5.98
C LEU A 151 -11.06 -1.17 -4.60
N LEU A 152 -12.06 -1.97 -4.23
CA LEU A 152 -12.11 -2.65 -2.94
C LEU A 152 -10.97 -3.64 -2.78
N TYR A 153 -10.62 -4.37 -3.85
CA TYR A 153 -9.43 -5.21 -3.91
C TYR A 153 -8.14 -4.39 -3.72
N LEU A 154 -8.00 -3.24 -4.38
CA LEU A 154 -6.80 -2.39 -4.22
C LEU A 154 -6.69 -1.84 -2.79
N PHE A 155 -7.79 -1.39 -2.18
CA PHE A 155 -7.81 -0.98 -0.78
C PHE A 155 -7.43 -2.13 0.17
N TYR A 156 -7.90 -3.35 -0.11
CA TYR A 156 -7.52 -4.52 0.66
C TYR A 156 -6.01 -4.79 0.63
N MET A 157 -5.38 -4.67 -0.53
CA MET A 157 -3.92 -4.84 -0.67
C MET A 157 -3.14 -3.78 0.11
N TRP A 158 -3.65 -2.55 0.16
CA TRP A 158 -3.08 -1.49 1.00
C TRP A 158 -3.22 -1.78 2.50
N PHE A 159 -4.40 -2.23 2.94
CA PHE A 159 -4.60 -2.67 4.33
C PHE A 159 -3.70 -3.85 4.72
N CYS A 160 -3.43 -4.77 3.79
CA CYS A 160 -2.48 -5.87 4.00
C CYS A 160 -1.06 -5.33 4.30
N THR A 161 -0.62 -4.33 3.54
CA THR A 161 0.68 -3.67 3.77
C THR A 161 0.73 -2.95 5.12
N LEU A 162 -0.37 -2.30 5.50
CA LEU A 162 -0.54 -1.66 6.80
C LEU A 162 -0.41 -2.63 7.98
N SER A 163 -1.09 -3.77 7.88
CA SER A 163 -1.03 -4.82 8.91
C SER A 163 0.39 -5.35 9.07
N MET A 164 1.13 -5.53 7.97
CA MET A 164 2.55 -5.89 8.02
C MET A 164 3.37 -4.85 8.80
N CYS A 165 3.23 -3.57 8.47
CA CYS A 165 3.95 -2.50 9.16
C CYS A 165 3.65 -2.47 10.67
N GLN A 166 2.42 -2.78 11.09
CA GLN A 166 2.07 -2.88 12.51
C GLN A 166 2.77 -4.05 13.18
N ILE A 167 2.78 -5.22 12.55
CA ILE A 167 3.42 -6.43 13.07
C ILE A 167 4.93 -6.23 13.24
N VAL A 168 5.60 -5.63 12.25
CA VAL A 168 7.05 -5.39 12.36
C VAL A 168 7.38 -4.40 13.49
N LYS A 169 6.55 -3.37 13.70
CA LYS A 169 6.71 -2.46 14.84
C LYS A 169 6.55 -3.14 16.18
N GLU A 170 5.58 -4.04 16.29
CA GLU A 170 5.39 -4.81 17.53
C GLU A 170 6.58 -5.74 17.81
N LEU A 171 7.16 -6.34 16.76
CA LEU A 171 8.34 -7.19 16.88
C LEU A 171 9.57 -6.41 17.34
N GLU A 172 9.85 -5.26 16.73
CA GLU A 172 10.97 -4.37 17.12
C GLU A 172 10.84 -3.97 18.60
N LYS A 173 9.61 -3.63 19.03
CA LYS A 173 9.31 -3.28 20.41
C LYS A 173 9.48 -4.45 21.40
N MET A 174 9.25 -5.69 20.97
CA MET A 174 9.48 -6.88 21.81
C MET A 174 10.97 -7.17 21.97
N GLU A 175 11.77 -6.99 20.91
CA GLU A 175 13.22 -7.16 20.94
C GLU A 175 13.87 -6.17 21.92
N ASP A 176 13.48 -4.89 21.86
CA ASP A 176 13.94 -3.84 22.78
C ASP A 176 13.59 -4.13 24.26
N MET A 177 12.52 -4.89 24.54
CA MET A 177 12.13 -5.28 25.90
C MET A 177 12.87 -6.52 26.43
N ILE A 178 13.47 -7.34 25.54
CA ILE A 178 14.23 -8.55 25.91
C ILE A 178 15.71 -8.23 26.15
N ASP A 179 16.24 -7.19 25.49
CA ASP A 179 17.64 -6.78 25.63
C ASP A 179 18.08 -6.11 26.97
N PRO A 180 17.23 -5.61 27.89
CA PRO A 180 17.70 -5.07 29.17
C PRO A 180 18.22 -6.14 30.15
N TYR A 181 18.16 -7.43 29.82
CA TYR A 181 18.71 -8.51 30.67
C TYR A 181 20.15 -8.92 30.31
N ASN A 182 20.63 -8.62 29.09
CA ASN A 182 21.98 -8.99 28.64
C ASN A 182 22.93 -7.80 28.46
N ASN A 183 22.44 -6.56 28.43
CA ASN A 183 23.27 -5.34 28.52
C ASN A 183 22.57 -4.30 29.41
N PRO A 184 23.23 -3.76 30.46
CA PRO A 184 22.62 -2.71 31.25
C PRO A 184 22.42 -1.45 30.38
N PRO A 185 21.26 -0.76 30.49
CA PRO A 185 20.98 0.41 29.68
C PRO A 185 21.99 1.53 29.95
N VAL A 186 22.59 2.06 28.89
CA VAL A 186 23.22 3.38 28.93
C VAL A 186 22.09 4.40 29.11
N PRO A 187 22.15 5.30 30.10
CA PRO A 187 21.07 6.22 30.38
C PRO A 187 21.00 7.28 29.29
N THR A 188 20.04 7.15 28.36
CA THR A 188 19.58 8.29 27.55
C THR A 188 18.26 8.81 28.11
N SER A 189 18.41 9.86 28.93
CA SER A 189 17.53 11.02 29.05
C SER A 189 16.16 10.93 28.37
N ASP A 190 15.13 10.71 29.19
CA ASP A 190 13.93 11.55 29.27
C ASP A 190 13.32 12.02 27.93
N TYR A 191 12.33 11.29 27.40
CA TYR A 191 11.18 11.87 26.69
C TYR A 191 10.01 10.87 26.65
N GLY A 192 8.83 11.30 27.11
CA GLY A 192 7.57 10.89 26.47
C GLY A 192 6.57 10.04 27.27
N LYS A 193 6.21 10.46 28.48
CA LYS A 193 4.95 10.09 29.14
C LYS A 193 3.73 10.43 28.24
N LYS A 194 2.72 9.53 28.26
CA LYS A 194 1.33 9.62 27.76
C LYS A 194 1.05 9.08 26.35
N PHE A 195 0.52 7.85 26.30
CA PHE A 195 -0.85 7.62 25.80
C PHE A 195 -1.37 6.28 26.35
N THR A 196 -2.10 6.34 27.46
CA THR A 196 -3.00 5.29 27.94
C THR A 196 -4.41 5.68 27.54
N MET A 197 -5.05 4.90 26.67
CA MET A 197 -6.51 4.74 26.72
C MET A 197 -6.90 3.43 26.02
N ASP A 198 -7.19 2.44 26.85
CA ASP A 198 -8.23 1.43 26.72
C ASP A 198 -8.54 0.84 25.34
N THR A 199 -8.06 -0.38 25.12
CA THR A 199 -8.90 -1.43 24.52
C THR A 199 -8.59 -2.75 25.21
N SER A 200 -8.99 -2.81 26.48
CA SER A 200 -9.11 -4.04 27.26
C SER A 200 -10.38 -4.77 26.83
N LEU A 201 -10.25 -5.83 26.02
CA LEU A 201 -11.11 -7.02 26.12
C LEU A 201 -10.55 -8.21 25.32
N ALA A 202 -9.83 -9.05 26.06
CA ALA A 202 -9.78 -10.51 25.97
C ALA A 202 -9.21 -11.16 24.69
N VAL A 203 -7.98 -11.66 24.78
CA VAL A 203 -7.73 -13.11 24.93
C VAL A 203 -6.54 -13.29 25.87
N GLY A 204 -6.80 -13.82 27.05
CA GLY A 204 -5.78 -14.14 28.04
C GLY A 204 -4.95 -15.36 27.65
N MET A 205 -3.65 -15.30 27.92
CA MET A 205 -2.85 -16.48 28.17
C MET A 205 -1.89 -16.19 29.33
N ASN A 206 -2.26 -16.73 30.49
CA ASN A 206 -1.36 -17.05 31.58
C ASN A 206 -0.21 -17.92 31.06
N TYR A 207 1.02 -17.40 31.06
CA TYR A 207 2.24 -18.22 31.04
C TYR A 207 3.34 -17.47 31.77
N TYR A 208 3.43 -17.68 33.09
CA TYR A 208 4.69 -17.67 33.83
C TYR A 208 4.48 -18.51 35.10
N ASP A 209 4.52 -19.83 34.90
CA ASP A 209 4.70 -20.79 35.97
C ASP A 209 6.21 -20.93 36.24
N ASN A 210 6.58 -20.72 37.50
CA ASN A 210 7.94 -20.63 38.00
C ASN A 210 8.55 -22.03 38.07
N GLY A 211 9.69 -22.24 37.40
CA GLY A 211 10.31 -23.56 37.37
C GLY A 211 11.81 -23.58 37.12
N TYR A 212 12.63 -22.83 37.87
CA TYR A 212 14.07 -23.12 37.99
C TYR A 212 14.61 -22.71 39.37
N ASN A 213 14.66 -23.66 40.30
CA ASN A 213 15.36 -23.48 41.58
C ASN A 213 15.87 -24.83 42.13
N TYR A 214 17.01 -25.30 41.63
CA TYR A 214 17.90 -26.24 42.35
C TYR A 214 19.36 -25.96 41.97
N LEU A 215 19.91 -24.92 42.59
CA LEU A 215 21.36 -24.69 42.67
C LEU A 215 21.91 -25.51 43.83
N SER A 216 22.57 -26.62 43.50
CA SER A 216 23.41 -27.42 44.39
C SER A 216 24.53 -26.56 44.99
N ARG A 217 24.50 -26.34 46.31
CA ARG A 217 25.66 -25.88 47.08
C ARG A 217 26.57 -27.07 47.41
N PRO A 218 27.88 -27.02 47.18
CA PRO A 218 28.81 -27.89 47.88
C PRO A 218 29.17 -27.27 49.25
N ILE A 219 29.13 -28.15 50.24
CA ILE A 219 29.72 -28.02 51.57
C ILE A 219 31.24 -28.10 51.40
N TYR A 220 31.98 -27.12 51.93
CA TYR A 220 33.15 -27.29 52.81
C TYR A 220 33.44 -25.95 53.49
#